data_AF-A0A2A4AHX0-F1
#
_entry.id   AF-A0A2A4AHX0-F1
#
_cell.length_a   1.000
_cell.length_b   1.000
_cell.length_c   1.000
_cell.angle_alpha   90.00
_cell.angle_beta   90.00
_cell.angle_gamma   90.00
#
_symmetry.space_group_name_H-M   'P 1'
#
loop_
_entity.id
_entity.type
_entity.pdbx_description
1 polymer ?
#
loop_
_entity_poly.entity_id
_entity_poly.type
_entity_poly.pdbx_seq_one_letter_code
_entity_poly.pdbx_strand_id
1 'polypeptide(L)'
;MSVEARALSLRRLMHDSAAIRLLAADNAPVILALIAEYFPRGTRARPAAEVYELMVTDFEVIASEFPMPRTPQNYCNDWVKAGWLVRKSGRSSRGETLEPSEEALSALEAIERWEQPVTTVTASRVESISSALQRLARDTNEDIASRVASLEEERDRI
;
A
#
# COMPACT_ATOMS: atom_id res chain seq x y z
N MET A 1 -19.55 -28.46 5.96
CA MET A 1 -18.22 -28.31 6.61
C MET A 1 -18.46 -27.90 8.05
N SER A 2 -17.93 -28.62 9.05
CA SER A 2 -18.02 -28.20 10.45
C SER A 2 -17.09 -27.01 10.74
N VAL A 3 -17.39 -26.24 11.78
CA VAL A 3 -16.55 -25.14 12.27
C VAL A 3 -15.15 -25.62 12.62
N GLU A 4 -15.02 -26.81 13.22
CA GLU A 4 -13.75 -27.43 13.58
C GLU A 4 -12.85 -27.68 12.36
N ALA A 5 -13.40 -28.29 11.29
CA ALA A 5 -12.65 -28.53 10.05
C ALA A 5 -12.18 -27.22 9.40
N ARG A 6 -13.02 -26.17 9.44
CA ARG A 6 -12.65 -24.84 8.94
C ARG A 6 -11.55 -24.21 9.78
N ALA A 7 -11.65 -24.28 11.11
CA ALA A 7 -10.65 -23.73 12.03
C ALA A 7 -9.27 -24.39 11.84
N LEU A 8 -9.22 -25.72 11.73
CA LEU A 8 -7.98 -26.45 11.46
C LEU A 8 -7.35 -26.07 10.11
N SER A 9 -8.18 -25.90 9.09
CA SER A 9 -7.71 -25.47 7.76
C SER A 9 -7.12 -24.07 7.78
N LEU A 10 -7.77 -23.13 8.48
CA LEU A 10 -7.28 -21.76 8.64
C LEU A 10 -6.00 -21.72 9.48
N ARG A 11 -5.91 -22.52 10.56
CA ARG A 11 -4.68 -22.62 11.35
C ARG A 11 -3.49 -23.06 10.49
N ARG A 12 -3.68 -24.06 9.63
CA ARG A 12 -2.64 -24.49 8.69
C ARG A 12 -2.27 -23.38 7.71
N LEU A 13 -3.25 -22.69 7.14
CA LEU A 13 -2.99 -21.54 6.26
C LEU A 13 -2.17 -20.44 6.96
N MET A 14 -2.53 -20.11 8.20
CA MET A 14 -1.81 -19.11 9.01
C MET A 14 -0.36 -19.52 9.28
N HIS A 15 -0.11 -20.81 9.46
CA HIS A 15 1.23 -21.34 9.67
C HIS A 15 2.05 -21.38 8.37
N ASP A 16 1.43 -21.82 7.27
CA ASP A 16 2.14 -22.15 6.02
C ASP A 16 2.26 -20.95 5.06
N SER A 17 1.40 -19.94 5.17
CA SER A 17 1.45 -18.73 4.34
C SER A 17 2.64 -17.82 4.70
N ALA A 18 3.54 -17.60 3.74
CA ALA A 18 4.64 -16.66 3.90
C ALA A 18 4.17 -15.21 4.10
N ALA A 19 3.05 -14.83 3.47
CA ALA A 19 2.42 -13.51 3.63
C ALA A 19 1.96 -13.28 5.09
N ILE A 20 1.27 -14.26 5.68
CA ILE A 20 0.81 -14.15 7.09
C ILE A 20 2.01 -14.12 8.04
N ARG A 21 3.03 -14.96 7.80
CA ARG A 21 4.27 -14.93 8.60
C ARG A 21 5.03 -13.62 8.44
N LEU A 22 5.02 -13.00 7.27
CA LEU A 22 5.63 -11.69 7.05
C LEU A 22 4.95 -10.63 7.91
N LEU A 23 3.62 -10.56 7.86
CA LEU A 23 2.85 -9.59 8.65
C LEU A 23 3.00 -9.79 10.17
N ALA A 24 3.31 -11.00 10.61
CA ALA A 24 3.55 -11.33 12.01
C ALA A 24 5.02 -11.18 12.45
N ALA A 25 5.95 -10.87 11.56
CA ALA A 25 7.37 -10.76 11.89
C ALA A 25 7.67 -9.48 12.70
N ASP A 26 8.60 -9.57 13.65
CA ASP A 26 8.96 -8.43 14.52
C ASP A 26 9.46 -7.22 13.72
N ASN A 27 10.16 -7.46 12.61
CA ASN A 27 10.68 -6.43 11.72
C ASN A 27 9.84 -6.25 10.44
N ALA A 28 8.57 -6.66 10.45
CA ALA A 28 7.67 -6.52 9.31
C ALA A 28 7.62 -5.09 8.72
N PRO A 29 7.53 -4.01 9.52
CA PRO A 29 7.51 -2.64 8.97
C PRO A 29 8.73 -2.34 8.11
N VAL A 30 9.92 -2.76 8.56
CA VAL A 30 11.17 -2.56 7.82
C VAL A 30 11.17 -3.37 6.53
N ILE A 31 10.76 -4.64 6.57
CA ILE A 31 10.72 -5.49 5.37
C ILE A 31 9.78 -4.90 4.32
N LEU A 32 8.58 -4.50 4.74
CA LEU A 32 7.57 -3.94 3.85
C LEU A 32 7.99 -2.60 3.25
N ALA A 33 8.59 -1.71 4.05
CA ALA A 33 9.14 -0.44 3.57
C ALA A 33 10.24 -0.67 2.52
N LEU A 34 11.18 -1.58 2.79
CA LEU A 34 12.24 -1.92 1.84
C LEU A 34 11.68 -2.51 0.55
N ILE A 35 10.66 -3.38 0.63
CA ILE A 35 10.00 -3.93 -0.55
C ILE A 35 9.35 -2.81 -1.37
N ALA A 36 8.61 -1.91 -0.72
CA ALA A 36 7.92 -0.80 -1.38
C ALA A 36 8.90 0.17 -2.07
N GLU A 37 9.98 0.55 -1.39
CA GLU A 37 10.97 1.52 -1.89
C GLU A 37 11.92 0.91 -2.92
N TYR A 38 12.36 -0.33 -2.72
CA TYR A 38 13.40 -0.92 -3.57
C TYR A 38 12.83 -1.65 -4.78
N PHE A 39 11.59 -2.10 -4.69
CA PHE A 39 10.91 -2.80 -5.77
C PHE A 39 9.54 -2.18 -6.08
N PRO A 40 9.49 -0.93 -6.57
CA PRO A 40 8.24 -0.30 -6.98
C PRO A 40 7.50 -1.16 -8.02
N ARG A 41 6.17 -1.04 -8.08
CA ARG A 41 5.33 -1.84 -8.98
C ARG A 41 5.84 -1.78 -10.43
N GLY A 42 6.03 -2.96 -11.03
CA GLY A 42 6.55 -3.10 -12.39
C GLY A 42 8.08 -3.10 -12.52
N THR A 43 8.80 -2.98 -11.41
CA THR A 43 10.27 -3.06 -11.39
C THR A 43 10.74 -4.52 -11.55
N ARG A 44 11.83 -4.72 -12.27
CA ARG A 44 12.47 -6.04 -12.44
C ARG A 44 13.29 -6.41 -11.20
N ALA A 45 13.72 -7.67 -11.12
CA ALA A 45 14.72 -8.10 -10.15
C ALA A 45 15.95 -7.17 -10.14
N ARG A 46 16.42 -6.81 -8.95
CA ARG A 46 17.55 -5.91 -8.72
C ARG A 46 18.81 -6.72 -8.40
N PRO A 47 20.02 -6.33 -8.86
CA PRO A 47 21.26 -6.95 -8.43
C PRO A 47 21.37 -6.99 -6.90
N ALA A 48 21.76 -8.13 -6.34
CA ALA A 48 21.81 -8.31 -4.89
C ALA A 48 22.80 -7.32 -4.22
N ALA A 49 23.91 -7.02 -4.88
CA ALA A 49 24.89 -6.05 -4.40
C ALA A 49 24.29 -4.65 -4.21
N GLU A 50 23.50 -4.18 -5.20
CA GLU A 50 22.81 -2.89 -5.15
C GLU A 50 21.80 -2.84 -4.00
N VAL A 51 21.05 -3.94 -3.77
CA VAL A 51 20.13 -4.03 -2.62
C VAL A 51 20.91 -3.90 -1.31
N TYR A 52 22.04 -4.59 -1.17
CA TYR A 52 22.83 -4.54 0.08
C TYR A 52 23.37 -3.13 0.36
N GLU A 53 23.85 -2.41 -0.66
CA GLU A 53 24.35 -1.04 -0.52
C GLU A 53 23.26 -0.07 -0.04
N LEU A 54 22.06 -0.18 -0.61
CA LEU A 54 20.91 0.62 -0.18
C LEU A 54 20.53 0.29 1.27
N MET A 55 20.48 -1.00 1.62
CA MET A 55 20.17 -1.42 2.99
C MET A 55 21.19 -0.93 4.00
N VAL A 56 22.49 -0.88 3.67
CA VAL A 56 23.49 -0.28 4.58
C VAL A 56 23.09 1.15 4.92
N THR A 57 22.77 1.94 3.90
CA THR A 57 22.40 3.35 4.06
C THR A 57 21.11 3.50 4.88
N ASP A 58 20.06 2.75 4.54
CA ASP A 58 18.77 2.91 5.23
C ASP A 58 18.78 2.32 6.65
N PHE A 59 19.57 1.27 6.90
CA PHE A 59 19.72 0.72 8.26
C PHE A 59 20.35 1.72 9.21
N GLU A 60 21.29 2.54 8.76
CA GLU A 60 21.86 3.62 9.56
C GLU A 60 20.79 4.65 9.97
N VAL A 61 19.85 4.96 9.07
CA VAL A 61 18.77 5.93 9.33
C VAL A 61 17.74 5.38 10.32
N ILE A 62 17.34 4.11 10.18
CA ILE A 62 16.24 3.53 10.97
C ILE A 62 16.70 2.88 12.29
N ALA A 63 18.01 2.72 12.51
CA ALA A 63 18.56 1.94 13.64
C ALA A 63 18.10 2.40 15.03
N SER A 64 17.74 3.68 15.20
CA SER A 64 17.25 4.23 16.46
C SER A 64 15.91 3.66 16.89
N GLU A 65 15.02 3.39 15.93
CA GLU A 65 13.66 2.86 16.17
C GLU A 65 13.57 1.37 15.87
N PHE A 66 14.33 0.90 14.87
CA PHE A 66 14.35 -0.49 14.43
C PHE A 66 15.79 -1.03 14.51
N PRO A 67 16.18 -1.68 15.62
CA PRO A 67 17.52 -2.24 15.74
C PRO A 67 17.80 -3.31 14.68
N MET A 68 18.80 -3.07 13.82
CA MET A 68 19.22 -3.98 12.75
C MET A 68 20.66 -4.49 12.96
N PRO A 69 20.91 -5.38 13.94
CA PRO A 69 22.27 -5.78 14.34
C PRO A 69 23.00 -6.70 13.35
N ARG A 70 22.31 -7.24 12.34
CA ARG A 70 22.91 -8.14 11.35
C ARG A 70 23.19 -7.41 10.04
N THR A 71 24.09 -7.97 9.25
CA THR A 71 24.40 -7.41 7.92
C THR A 71 23.20 -7.51 6.98
N PRO A 72 23.08 -6.61 5.99
CA PRO A 72 22.06 -6.71 4.94
C PRO A 72 21.99 -8.07 4.26
N GLN A 73 23.15 -8.68 3.98
CA GLN A 73 23.23 -10.00 3.36
C GLN A 73 22.57 -11.09 4.23
N ASN A 74 22.78 -11.03 5.55
CA ASN A 74 22.17 -11.98 6.47
C ASN A 74 20.66 -11.80 6.54
N TYR A 75 20.16 -10.56 6.58
CA TYR A 75 18.73 -10.29 6.52
C TYR A 75 18.11 -10.78 5.20
N CYS A 76 18.69 -10.44 4.05
CA CYS A 76 18.18 -10.94 2.76
C CYS A 76 18.21 -12.47 2.68
N ASN A 77 19.24 -13.13 3.20
CA ASN A 77 19.30 -14.59 3.23
C ASN A 77 18.18 -15.19 4.09
N ASP A 78 17.89 -14.59 5.24
CA ASP A 78 16.78 -15.01 6.09
C ASP A 78 15.43 -14.75 5.42
N TRP A 79 15.27 -13.62 4.73
CA TRP A 79 14.03 -13.29 4.00
C TRP A 79 13.83 -14.18 2.78
N VAL A 80 14.90 -14.62 2.12
CA VAL A 80 14.83 -15.65 1.07
C VAL A 80 14.38 -16.99 1.66
N LYS A 81 14.95 -17.42 2.78
CA LYS A 81 14.53 -18.66 3.46
C LYS A 81 13.09 -18.62 3.96
N ALA A 82 12.63 -17.45 4.42
CA ALA A 82 11.27 -17.24 4.89
C ALA A 82 10.22 -17.22 3.76
N GLY A 83 10.67 -17.09 2.50
CA GLY A 83 9.82 -16.99 1.32
C GLY A 83 9.32 -15.58 1.03
N TRP A 84 10.02 -14.55 1.50
CA TRP A 84 9.66 -13.14 1.28
C TRP A 84 10.45 -12.48 0.14
N LEU A 85 11.67 -12.96 -0.10
CA LEU A 85 12.47 -12.62 -1.26
C LEU A 85 12.76 -13.88 -2.09
N VAL A 86 12.98 -13.69 -3.39
CA VAL A 86 13.44 -14.72 -4.31
C VAL A 86 14.82 -14.33 -4.82
N ARG A 87 15.77 -15.27 -4.70
CA ARG A 87 17.12 -15.13 -5.25
C ARG A 87 17.21 -15.88 -6.57
N LYS A 88 17.57 -15.18 -7.64
CA LYS A 88 17.79 -15.77 -8.97
C LYS A 88 19.24 -15.62 -9.38
N SER A 89 19.84 -16.70 -9.87
CA SER A 89 21.15 -16.63 -10.52
C SER A 89 21.03 -15.81 -11.80
N GLY A 90 21.76 -14.71 -11.92
CA GLY A 90 21.69 -13.86 -13.10
C GLY A 90 22.21 -14.57 -14.35
N ARG A 91 21.50 -14.40 -15.48
CA ARG A 91 22.01 -14.78 -16.80
C ARG A 91 22.89 -13.61 -17.29
N SER A 92 24.20 -13.76 -17.15
CA SER A 92 25.31 -12.88 -17.60
C SER A 92 25.55 -11.53 -16.86
N SER A 93 26.85 -11.30 -16.58
CA SER A 93 27.58 -10.15 -16.02
C SER A 93 27.12 -9.42 -14.74
N ARG A 94 25.85 -9.47 -14.34
CA ARG A 94 25.32 -8.69 -13.19
C ARG A 94 25.23 -9.44 -11.85
N GLY A 95 25.68 -10.70 -11.80
CA GLY A 95 25.63 -11.52 -10.58
C GLY A 95 24.22 -11.98 -10.21
N GLU A 96 24.00 -12.35 -8.94
CA GLU A 96 22.67 -12.74 -8.44
C GLU A 96 21.73 -11.55 -8.34
N THR A 97 20.44 -11.78 -8.56
CA THR A 97 19.40 -10.78 -8.36
C THR A 97 18.45 -11.18 -7.24
N LEU A 98 17.87 -10.18 -6.58
CA LEU A 98 16.80 -10.30 -5.61
C LEU A 98 15.53 -9.65 -6.15
N GLU A 99 14.39 -10.21 -5.79
CA GLU A 99 13.06 -9.64 -6.00
C GLU A 99 12.12 -10.09 -4.87
N PRO A 100 11.04 -9.37 -4.58
CA PRO A 100 10.00 -9.82 -3.65
C PRO A 100 9.30 -11.07 -4.18
N SER A 101 8.87 -11.96 -3.29
CA SER A 101 7.94 -13.04 -3.64
C SER A 101 6.52 -12.52 -3.87
N GLU A 102 5.68 -13.30 -4.54
CA GLU A 102 4.25 -12.97 -4.71
C GLU A 102 3.55 -12.84 -3.34
N GLU A 103 3.92 -13.68 -2.38
CA GLU A 103 3.37 -13.63 -1.02
C GLU A 103 3.76 -12.34 -0.29
N ALA A 104 5.00 -11.87 -0.46
CA ALA A 104 5.43 -10.62 0.16
C ALA A 104 4.76 -9.40 -0.48
N LEU A 105 4.59 -9.42 -1.81
CA LEU A 105 3.82 -8.38 -2.52
C LEU A 105 2.35 -8.39 -2.08
N SER A 106 1.73 -9.55 -1.93
CA SER A 106 0.36 -9.68 -1.43
C SER A 106 0.19 -9.13 -0.02
N ALA A 107 1.17 -9.34 0.86
CA ALA A 107 1.19 -8.75 2.20
C ALA A 107 1.33 -7.23 2.15
N LEU A 108 2.21 -6.68 1.29
CA LEU A 108 2.36 -5.24 1.11
C LEU A 108 1.06 -4.61 0.60
N GLU A 109 0.43 -5.18 -0.44
CA GLU A 109 -0.86 -4.73 -0.95
C GLU A 109 -1.97 -4.80 0.11
N ALA A 110 -1.88 -5.73 1.07
CA ALA A 110 -2.81 -5.80 2.19
C ALA A 110 -2.67 -4.61 3.14
N ILE A 111 -1.44 -4.25 3.51
CA ILE A 111 -1.15 -3.07 4.32
C ILE A 111 -1.55 -1.79 3.60
N GLU A 112 -1.16 -1.63 2.33
CA GLU A 112 -1.50 -0.44 1.54
C GLU A 112 -3.01 -0.22 1.45
N ARG A 113 -3.81 -1.30 1.41
CA ARG A 113 -5.28 -1.21 1.42
C ARG A 113 -5.86 -0.81 2.78
N TRP A 114 -5.14 -1.06 3.88
CA TRP A 114 -5.56 -0.60 5.21
C TRP A 114 -5.14 0.85 5.45
N GLU A 115 -4.02 1.27 4.87
CA GLU A 115 -3.53 2.65 4.92
C GLU A 115 -4.33 3.59 4.01
N GLN A 116 -4.71 3.11 2.82
CA GLN A 116 -5.73 3.71 1.97
C GLN A 116 -7.03 2.94 2.16
N PRO A 117 -7.84 3.21 3.20
CA PRO A 117 -9.19 2.69 3.19
C PRO A 117 -9.81 3.19 1.89
N VAL A 118 -10.08 2.28 0.96
CA VAL A 118 -11.12 2.51 -0.03
C VAL A 118 -12.31 2.85 0.85
N THR A 119 -12.62 4.14 0.99
CA THR A 119 -13.88 4.57 1.55
C THR A 119 -14.86 3.88 0.62
N THR A 120 -15.45 2.79 1.09
CA THR A 120 -16.60 2.20 0.45
C THR A 120 -17.59 3.34 0.45
N VAL A 121 -17.67 4.00 -0.69
CA VAL A 121 -18.71 4.96 -0.97
C VAL A 121 -19.96 4.10 -0.99
N THR A 122 -20.57 3.92 0.18
CA THR A 122 -21.92 3.39 0.27
C THR A 122 -22.75 4.25 -0.66
N ALA A 123 -23.57 3.65 -1.53
CA ALA A 123 -24.39 4.35 -2.53
C ALA A 123 -25.08 5.62 -1.96
N SER A 124 -25.49 5.55 -0.69
CA SER A 124 -26.02 6.66 0.13
C SER A 124 -25.19 7.96 0.12
N ARG A 125 -23.85 7.90 0.04
CA ARG A 125 -22.98 9.09 0.04
C ARG A 125 -22.87 9.73 -1.36
N VAL A 126 -22.91 8.95 -2.44
CA VAL A 126 -23.04 9.48 -3.82
C VAL A 126 -24.39 10.14 -4.00
N GLU A 127 -25.45 9.53 -3.47
CA GLU A 127 -26.79 10.13 -3.46
C GLU A 127 -26.82 11.43 -2.65
N SER A 128 -26.12 11.46 -1.52
CA SER A 128 -25.98 12.66 -0.69
C SER A 128 -25.18 13.77 -1.39
N ILE A 129 -24.06 13.44 -2.06
CA ILE A 129 -23.26 14.43 -2.81
C ILE A 129 -24.00 14.90 -4.06
N SER A 130 -24.66 14.00 -4.79
CA SER A 130 -25.48 14.35 -5.95
C SER A 130 -26.65 15.25 -5.55
N SER A 131 -27.34 14.94 -4.44
CA SER A 131 -28.40 15.80 -3.92
C SER A 131 -27.89 17.13 -3.36
N ALA A 132 -26.67 17.19 -2.81
CA ALA A 132 -26.03 18.43 -2.38
C ALA A 132 -25.64 19.29 -3.59
N LEU A 133 -25.09 18.69 -4.65
CA LEU A 133 -24.78 19.38 -5.92
C LEU A 133 -26.04 19.86 -6.62
N GLN A 134 -27.12 19.06 -6.65
CA GLN A 134 -28.40 19.47 -7.23
C GLN A 134 -29.08 20.59 -6.43
N ARG A 135 -28.97 20.58 -5.10
CA ARG A 135 -29.43 21.69 -4.26
C ARG A 135 -28.62 22.95 -4.54
N LEU A 136 -27.29 22.84 -4.52
CA LEU A 136 -26.41 23.98 -4.82
C LEU A 136 -26.66 24.55 -6.23
N ALA A 137 -26.87 23.71 -7.23
CA ALA A 137 -27.20 24.16 -8.58
C ALA A 137 -28.56 24.87 -8.66
N ARG A 138 -29.56 24.42 -7.88
CA ARG A 138 -30.86 25.11 -7.77
C ARG A 138 -30.72 26.45 -7.05
N ASP A 139 -30.09 26.46 -5.89
CA ASP A 139 -29.90 27.66 -5.07
C ASP A 139 -29.11 28.73 -5.83
N THR A 140 -28.06 28.33 -6.55
CA THR A 140 -27.28 29.26 -7.39
C THR A 140 -28.13 29.85 -8.53
N ASN A 141 -29.01 29.05 -9.14
CA ASN A 141 -29.87 29.53 -10.22
C ASN A 141 -30.97 30.48 -9.71
N GLU A 142 -31.50 30.22 -8.50
CA GLU A 142 -32.46 31.09 -7.82
C GLU A 142 -31.82 32.42 -7.35
N ASP A 143 -30.60 32.38 -6.82
CA ASP A 143 -29.82 33.56 -6.48
C ASP A 143 -29.46 34.41 -7.72
N ILE A 144 -29.15 33.76 -8.85
CA ILE A 144 -28.92 34.46 -10.13
C ILE A 144 -30.20 35.13 -10.61
N ALA A 145 -31.34 34.43 -10.62
CA ALA A 145 -32.62 35.01 -11.02
C ALA A 145 -33.01 36.20 -10.14
N SER A 146 -32.81 36.07 -8.82
CA SER A 146 -33.08 37.13 -7.85
C SER A 146 -32.15 38.34 -8.03
N ARG A 147 -30.87 38.10 -8.33
CA ARG A 147 -29.90 39.16 -8.67
C ARG A 147 -30.26 39.87 -9.97
N VAL A 148 -30.69 39.16 -11.00
CA VAL A 148 -31.14 39.76 -12.26
C VAL A 148 -32.36 40.64 -12.04
N ALA A 149 -33.38 40.15 -11.33
CA ALA A 149 -34.57 40.92 -11.02
C ALA A 149 -34.24 42.22 -10.25
N SER A 150 -33.35 42.14 -9.25
CA SER A 150 -32.91 43.31 -8.49
C SER A 150 -32.16 44.33 -9.36
N LEU A 151 -31.35 43.86 -10.32
CA LEU A 151 -30.62 44.73 -11.25
C LEU A 151 -31.56 45.36 -12.30
N GLU A 152 -32.63 44.68 -12.71
CA GLU A 152 -33.65 45.25 -13.60
C GLU A 152 -34.49 46.30 -12.89
N GLU A 153 -34.90 46.06 -11.64
CA GLU A 153 -35.60 47.07 -10.83
C GLU A 153 -34.76 48.32 -10.59
N GLU A 154 -33.45 48.17 -10.37
CA GLU A 154 -32.55 49.31 -10.21
C GLU A 154 -32.31 50.04 -11.54
N ARG A 155 -32.22 49.31 -12.67
CA ARG A 155 -32.16 49.90 -14.01
C ARG A 155 -33.41 50.73 -14.31
N ASP A 156 -34.59 50.22 -14.00
CA ASP A 156 -35.86 50.90 -14.30
C ASP A 156 -36.13 52.12 -13.38
N ARG A 157 -35.32 52.28 -12.32
CA ARG A 157 -35.34 53.43 -11.41
C ARG A 157 -34.45 54.59 -11.86
N ILE A 158 -33.50 54.37 -12.79
CA ILE A 158 -32.55 55.35 -13.34
C ILE A 158 -33.03 55.86 -14.70
#